data_AF-A0A1B4FEA1-F1
#
_entry.id   AF-A0A1B4FEA1-F1
#
_cell.length_a   1.000
_cell.length_b   1.000
_cell.length_c   1.000
_cell.angle_alpha   90.00
_cell.angle_beta   90.00
_cell.angle_gamma   90.00
#
_symmetry.space_group_name_H-M   'P 1'
#
loop_
_entity.id
_entity.type
_entity.pdbx_description
1 polymer ?
#
loop_
_entity_poly.entity_id
_entity_poly.type
_entity_poly.pdbx_seq_one_letter_code
_entity_poly.pdbx_strand_id
1 'polypeptide(L)' 'MFPILSPEAIEALKWIDQFGAGRPLPAGFRLPLEELLNDGFVYLSGPDRVDITDDGKAYLSEAYD' A
#
# COMPACT_ATOMS: atom_id res chain seq x y z
N MET A 1 -2.49 8.56 -15.04
CA MET A 1 -2.38 7.13 -15.35
C MET A 1 -1.57 6.53 -14.23
N PHE A 2 -2.21 5.75 -13.37
CA PHE A 2 -1.52 5.09 -12.28
C PHE A 2 -0.59 4.00 -12.83
N PRO A 3 0.59 3.79 -12.22
CA PRO A 3 1.41 2.62 -12.52
C PRO A 3 0.60 1.33 -12.29
N ILE A 4 0.89 0.32 -13.10
CA ILE A 4 0.26 -1.00 -12.98
C ILE A 4 0.94 -1.70 -11.81
N LEU A 5 0.25 -1.80 -10.69
CA LEU A 5 0.73 -2.51 -9.52
C LEU A 5 0.67 -4.03 -9.73
N SER A 6 1.64 -4.72 -9.15
CA SER A 6 1.62 -6.18 -9.05
C SER A 6 0.44 -6.66 -8.20
N PRO A 7 -0.15 -7.84 -8.44
CA PRO A 7 -1.26 -8.35 -7.62
C PRO A 7 -0.89 -8.42 -6.13
N GLU A 8 0.35 -8.79 -5.79
CA GLU A 8 0.83 -8.73 -4.40
C GLU A 8 0.88 -7.30 -3.83
N ALA A 9 1.20 -6.30 -4.66
CA ALA A 9 1.19 -4.89 -4.26
C ALA A 9 -0.22 -4.38 -4.03
N ILE A 10 -1.17 -4.81 -4.86
CA ILE A 10 -2.58 -4.51 -4.65
C ILE A 10 -3.08 -5.15 -3.34
N GLU A 11 -2.70 -6.40 -3.03
CA GLU A 11 -3.03 -7.03 -1.75
C GLU A 11 -2.41 -6.33 -0.55
N ALA A 12 -1.13 -5.92 -0.64
CA ALA A 12 -0.47 -5.15 0.40
C ALA A 12 -1.16 -3.80 0.60
N LEU A 13 -1.53 -3.11 -0.48
CA LEU A 13 -2.21 -1.81 -0.42
C LEU A 13 -3.58 -1.93 0.25
N LYS A 14 -4.36 -2.98 -0.04
CA LYS A 14 -5.63 -3.28 0.66
C LYS A 14 -5.41 -3.51 2.15
N TRP A 15 -4.38 -4.28 2.49
CA TRP A 15 -4.07 -4.57 3.88
C TRP A 15 -3.72 -3.28 4.63
N ILE A 16 -2.94 -2.40 4.01
CA ILE A 16 -2.55 -1.10 4.56
C ILE A 16 -3.77 -0.17 4.67
N ASP A 17 -4.68 -0.15 3.70
CA ASP A 17 -5.94 0.61 3.81
C ASP A 17 -6.80 0.11 4.98
N GLN A 18 -6.86 -1.21 5.18
CA GLN A 18 -7.69 -1.83 6.21
C GLN A 18 -7.12 -1.67 7.64
N PHE A 19 -5.81 -1.82 7.81
CA PHE A 19 -5.17 -1.84 9.12
C PHE A 19 -4.28 -0.62 9.42
N GLY A 20 -3.78 0.04 8.38
CA GLY A 20 -2.87 1.18 8.44
C GLY A 20 -1.67 0.95 9.36
N ALA A 21 -1.20 2.03 9.98
CA ALA A 21 -0.17 1.98 11.02
C ALA A 21 -0.62 1.29 12.32
N GLY A 22 -1.85 0.77 12.39
CA GLY A 22 -2.39 0.03 13.53
C GLY A 22 -1.80 -1.38 13.66
N ARG A 23 -1.28 -1.96 12.58
CA ARG A 23 -0.62 -3.27 12.60
C ARG A 23 0.71 -3.24 11.84
N PRO A 24 1.71 -4.02 12.28
CA PRO A 24 2.95 -4.17 11.54
C PRO A 24 2.70 -4.94 10.24
N LEU A 25 3.34 -4.51 9.16
CA LEU A 25 3.17 -5.14 7.85
C LEU A 25 3.72 -6.58 7.87
N PRO A 26 2.96 -7.57 7.37
CA PRO A 26 3.44 -8.93 7.19
C PRO A 26 4.76 -9.00 6.41
N ALA A 27 5.68 -9.87 6.83
CA ALA A 27 6.99 -10.01 6.18
C ALA A 27 6.90 -10.38 4.68
N GLY A 28 5.85 -11.10 4.28
CA GLY A 28 5.57 -11.43 2.88
C GLY A 28 5.22 -10.23 2.00
N PHE A 29 4.85 -9.09 2.60
CA PHE A 29 4.53 -7.86 1.88
C PHE A 29 5.70 -6.87 1.82
N ARG A 30 6.92 -7.25 2.21
CA ARG A 30 8.08 -6.34 2.15
C ARG A 30 8.41 -5.89 0.72
N LEU A 31 8.50 -6.83 -0.22
CA LEU A 31 8.76 -6.51 -1.63
C LEU A 31 7.67 -5.61 -2.25
N PRO A 32 6.37 -5.93 -2.14
CA PRO A 32 5.33 -5.04 -2.64
C PRO A 32 5.26 -3.71 -1.89
N LEU A 33 5.60 -3.66 -0.60
CA LEU A 33 5.70 -2.40 0.14
C LEU A 33 6.75 -1.47 -0.47
N GLU A 34 7.92 -2.00 -0.85
CA GLU A 34 8.97 -1.20 -1.48
C GLU A 34 8.49 -0.61 -2.82
N GLU A 35 7.74 -1.39 -3.61
CA GLU A 35 7.07 -0.90 -4.83
C GLU A 35 6.09 0.23 -4.51
N LEU A 36 5.17 0.02 -3.58
CA LEU A 36 4.16 1.01 -3.18
C LEU A 36 4.76 2.30 -2.61
N LEU A 37 5.86 2.20 -1.86
CA LEU A 37 6.59 3.35 -1.32
C LEU A 37 7.27 4.14 -2.44
N ASN A 38 7.84 3.44 -3.42
CA ASN A 38 8.53 4.06 -4.56
C ASN A 38 7.54 4.78 -5.49
N ASP A 39 6.35 4.19 -5.69
CA ASP A 39 5.27 4.79 -6.49
C ASP A 39 4.45 5.85 -5.73
N GLY A 40 4.67 6.01 -4.42
CA GLY A 40 4.01 7.05 -3.60
C GLY A 40 2.58 6.72 -3.17
N PHE A 41 2.18 5.45 -3.24
CA PHE A 41 0.85 5.00 -2.79
C PHE A 41 0.73 4.83 -1.28
N VAL A 42 1.87 4.69 -0.60
CA VAL A 42 1.94 4.51 0.84
C VAL A 42 3.13 5.30 1.40
N TYR A 43 3.14 5.52 2.71
CA TYR A 43 4.22 6.20 3.40
C TYR A 43 4.50 5.56 4.77
N LEU A 44 5.73 5.71 5.24
CA LEU A 44 6.13 5.22 6.56
C LEU A 44 5.64 6.21 7.64
N SER A 45 4.68 5.77 8.44
CA SER A 45 4.17 6.51 9.61
C SER A 45 4.98 6.24 10.89
N GLY A 46 5.89 5.27 10.86
CA GLY A 46 6.73 4.91 12.00
C GLY A 46 7.57 3.65 11.76
N PRO A 47 8.30 3.18 12.78
CA PRO A 47 9.07 1.94 12.67
C PRO A 47 8.14 0.76 12.42
N ASP A 48 8.30 0.11 11.26
CA ASP A 48 7.44 -0.97 10.75
C ASP A 48 5.94 -0.60 10.61
N ARG A 49 5.63 0.69 10.51
CA ARG A 49 4.27 1.19 10.36
C ARG A 49 4.12 1.96 9.06
N VAL A 50 3.09 1.60 8.31
CA VAL A 50 2.83 2.13 6.98
C VAL A 50 1.38 2.60 6.93
N ASP A 51 1.14 3.77 6.37
CA ASP A 51 -0.20 4.26 6.05
C ASP A 51 -0.34 4.52 4.54
N ILE A 52 -1.58 4.54 4.08
CA ILE A 52 -1.94 4.77 2.68
C ILE A 52 -2.04 6.27 2.37
N THR A 53 -1.56 6.69 1.20
CA THR A 53 -1.72 8.07 0.70
C THR A 53 -3.09 8.26 0.04
N ASP A 54 -3.44 9.51 -0.25
CA ASP A 54 -4.64 9.82 -1.05
C ASP A 54 -4.58 9.17 -2.45
N ASP A 55 -3.39 9.11 -3.07
CA ASP A 55 -3.18 8.41 -4.34
C ASP A 55 -3.40 6.90 -4.21
N GLY A 56 -2.93 6.27 -3.13
CA GLY A 56 -3.18 4.84 -2.87
C GLY A 56 -4.67 4.54 -2.72
N LYS A 57 -5.40 5.41 -2.03
CA LYS A 57 -6.85 5.29 -1.89
C LYS A 57 -7.58 5.49 -3.21
N ALA A 58 -7.17 6.47 -4.01
CA ALA A 58 -7.74 6.70 -5.34
C ALA A 58 -7.52 5.48 -6.24
N TYR A 59 -6.31 4.90 -6.23
CA TYR A 59 -6.00 3.69 -6.96
C TYR A 59 -6.89 2.51 -6.56
N LEU A 60 -7.05 2.27 -5.26
CA LEU A 60 -7.96 1.22 -4.78
C LEU A 60 -9.41 1.51 -5.16
N SER A 61 -9.85 2.76 -5.18
CA SER A 61 -11.21 3.08 -5.59
C SER A 61 -11.44 2.82 -7.09
N GLU A 62 -10.47 3.15 -7.95
CA GLU A 62 -10.56 2.92 -9.41
C GLU A 62 -10.37 1.44 -9.79
N ALA A 63 -9.53 0.70 -9.07
CA ALA A 63 -9.29 -0.71 -9.36
C ALA A 63 -10.47 -1.63 -9.01
N TYR A 64 -11.47 -1.12 -8.29
CA TYR A 64 -12.62 -1.87 -7.77
C TYR A 64 -13.98 -1.42 -8.33
N ASP A 65 -14.02 -0.40 -9.19
CA ASP A 65 -15.22 0.01 -9.95
C ASP A 65 -15.36 -0.85 -11.23
#